data_AF-F3C2Z7-F1
#
_entry.id   AF-F3C2Z7-F1
#
_cell.length_a   1.000
_cell.length_b   1.000
_cell.length_c   1.000
_cell.angle_alpha   90.00
_cell.angle_beta   90.00
_cell.angle_gamma   90.00
#
_symmetry.space_group_name_H-M   'P 1'
#
loop_
_entity.id
_entity.type
_entity.pdbx_description
1 polymer ?
#
loop_
_entity_poly.entity_id
_entity_poly.type
_entity_poly.pdbx_seq_one_letter_code
_entity_poly.pdbx_strand_id
1 'polypeptide(L)' 'GDRIGLHPVAVIFAILAGGELFGFTGILLALPVAAVIMVLVRHMHDVYKDSEIYAGAEDPEL' A
#
# COMPACT_ATOMS: atom_id res chain seq x y z
N GLY A 1 -7.51 9.50 -13.26
CA GLY A 1 -6.97 8.26 -12.68
C GLY A 1 -5.48 8.44 -12.55
N ASP A 2 -4.74 7.78 -11.66
CA ASP A 2 -5.04 6.60 -10.87
C ASP A 2 -4.19 6.63 -9.60
N ARG A 3 -4.56 7.50 -8.68
CA ARG A 3 -4.01 7.50 -7.32
C ARG A 3 -5.10 7.00 -6.38
N ILE A 4 -5.48 5.73 -6.54
CA ILE A 4 -6.19 5.03 -5.48
C ILE A 4 -5.13 4.89 -4.37
N GLY A 5 -5.03 5.85 -3.46
CA GLY A 5 -6.02 5.97 -2.40
C GLY A 5 -5.60 5.14 -1.18
N LEU A 6 -4.42 4.52 -1.19
CA LEU A 6 -3.79 3.96 0.01
C LEU A 6 -3.24 5.09 0.89
N HIS A 7 -4.12 5.99 1.31
CA HIS A 7 -3.80 7.09 2.20
C HIS A 7 -3.59 6.53 3.62
N PRO A 8 -2.77 7.16 4.49
CA PRO A 8 -2.58 6.79 5.90
C PRO A 8 -3.86 6.46 6.70
N VAL A 9 -5.03 6.92 6.22
CA VAL A 9 -6.36 6.47 6.64
C VAL A 9 -6.53 4.94 6.67
N ALA A 10 -5.99 4.18 5.72
CA ALA A 10 -6.12 2.72 5.72
C ALA A 10 -5.41 2.06 6.91
N VAL A 11 -4.27 2.62 7.33
CA VAL A 11 -3.53 2.18 8.52
C VAL A 11 -4.35 2.46 9.78
N ILE A 12 -4.92 3.67 9.87
CA ILE A 12 -5.77 4.07 10.99
C ILE A 12 -7.02 3.19 11.06
N PHE A 13 -7.66 2.92 9.92
CA PHE A 13 -8.84 2.06 9.84
C PHE A 13 -8.54 0.62 10.28
N ALA A 14 -7.39 0.07 9.89
CA ALA A 14 -6.95 -1.25 10.34
C ALA A 14 -6.70 -1.30 11.86
N ILE A 15 -6.11 -0.24 12.44
CA ILE A 15 -5.90 -0.13 13.89
C ILE A 15 -7.24 -0.07 14.64
N LEU A 16 -8.17 0.76 14.15
CA LEU A 16 -9.50 0.91 14.76
C LEU A 16 -10.32 -0.38 14.67
N ALA A 17 -10.39 -0.99 13.48
CA ALA A 17 -11.14 -2.23 13.26
C ALA A 17 -10.51 -3.42 14.02
N GLY A 18 -9.18 -3.51 14.05
CA GLY A 18 -8.47 -4.53 14.83
C GLY A 18 -8.67 -4.36 16.33
N GLY A 19 -8.60 -3.12 16.82
CA GLY A 19 -8.86 -2.78 18.21
C GLY A 19 -10.30 -3.05 18.66
N GLU A 20 -11.29 -2.90 17.77
CA GLU A 20 -12.69 -3.23 18.07
C GLU A 20 -12.94 -4.75 18.07
N LEU A 21 -12.42 -5.49 17.07
CA LEU A 21 -12.67 -6.92 16.90
C LEU A 21 -11.94 -7.82 17.90
N PHE A 22 -10.71 -7.43 18.31
CA PHE A 22 -9.84 -8.26 19.17
C PHE A 22 -9.32 -7.52 20.40
N GLY A 23 -9.77 -6.28 20.65
CA GLY A 23 -9.31 -5.47 21.77
C GLY A 23 -7.83 -5.14 21.69
N PHE A 24 -7.14 -5.18 22.84
CA PHE A 24 -5.72 -4.88 22.96
C PHE A 24 -4.83 -5.76 22.07
N THR A 25 -5.18 -7.05 21.90
CA THR A 25 -4.45 -7.97 21.02
C THR A 25 -4.48 -7.51 19.57
N GLY A 26 -5.61 -6.96 19.12
CA GLY A 26 -5.77 -6.41 17.78
C GLY A 26 -4.90 -5.18 17.54
N ILE A 27 -4.72 -4.33 18.55
CA ILE A 27 -3.83 -3.15 18.47
C ILE A 27 -2.36 -3.60 18.38
N LEU A 28 -1.95 -4.57 19.20
CA LEU A 28 -0.58 -5.09 19.21
C LEU A 28 -0.22 -5.78 17.88
N LEU A 29 -1.18 -6.46 17.26
CA LEU A 29 -1.02 -7.07 15.93
C LEU A 29 -1.22 -6.09 14.77
N ALA A 30 -1.91 -4.97 14.96
CA ALA A 30 -2.17 -4.02 13.87
C ALA A 30 -0.87 -3.44 13.31
N LEU A 31 0.12 -3.15 14.17
CA LEU A 31 1.41 -2.59 13.74
C LEU A 31 2.23 -3.55 12.85
N PRO A 32 2.49 -4.82 13.24
CA PRO A 32 3.19 -5.77 12.38
C PRO A 32 2.40 -6.10 11.11
N VAL A 33 1.07 -6.22 11.18
CA VAL A 33 0.24 -6.47 9.99
C VAL A 33 0.30 -5.31 9.01
N ALA A 34 0.19 -4.06 9.48
CA ALA A 34 0.32 -2.88 8.64
C ALA A 34 1.72 -2.78 7.99
N ALA A 35 2.78 -3.16 8.72
CA ALA A 35 4.13 -3.22 8.17
C ALA A 35 4.26 -4.27 7.05
N VAL A 36 3.70 -5.47 7.24
CA VAL A 36 3.67 -6.52 6.20
C VAL A 36 2.92 -6.04 4.96
N ILE A 37 1.75 -5.44 5.14
CA ILE A 37 0.95 -4.88 4.03
C ILE A 37 1.74 -3.78 3.30
N MET A 38 2.40 -2.88 4.02
CA MET A 38 3.20 -1.80 3.44
C MET A 38 4.40 -2.35 2.64
N VAL A 39 5.07 -3.39 3.14
CA VAL A 39 6.15 -4.09 2.43
C VAL A 39 5.61 -4.77 1.17
N LEU A 40 4.46 -5.45 1.26
CA LEU A 40 3.82 -6.08 0.10
C LEU A 40 3.46 -5.04 -0.96
N VAL A 41 2.84 -3.92 -0.55
CA VAL A 41 2.50 -2.81 -1.44
C VAL A 41 3.75 -2.19 -2.05
N ARG A 42 4.82 -1.99 -1.25
CA ARG A 42 6.11 -1.48 -1.75
C ARG A 42 6.67 -2.40 -2.83
N HIS A 43 6.72 -3.70 -2.53
CA HIS A 43 7.23 -4.70 -3.45
C HIS A 43 6.37 -4.78 -4.72
N MET A 44 5.04 -4.77 -4.57
CA MET A 44 4.12 -4.73 -5.71
C MET A 44 4.27 -3.46 -6.53
N HIS A 45 4.48 -2.29 -5.91
CA HIS A 45 4.68 -1.02 -6.60
C HIS A 45 6.04 -0.97 -7.33
N ASP A 46 7.08 -1.56 -6.73
CA ASP A 46 8.39 -1.70 -7.38
C ASP A 46 8.31 -2.67 -8.57
N VAL A 47 7.52 -3.75 -8.46
CA VAL A 47 7.24 -4.67 -9.57
C VAL A 47 6.28 -4.05 -10.61
N TYR A 48 5.31 -3.23 -10.20
CA TYR A 48 4.39 -2.52 -11.11
C TYR A 48 5.11 -1.46 -11.95
N LYS A 49 6.16 -0.84 -11.39
CA LYS A 49 7.00 0.10 -12.13
C LYS A 49 7.90 -0.57 -13.16
N ASP A 50 8.11 -1.88 -13.06
CA ASP A 50 9.00 -2.62 -13.96
C ASP A 50 8.27 -3.23 -15.17
N SER A 51 6.93 -3.36 -15.15
CA SER A 51 6.23 -4.14 -16.19
C SER A 51 5.41 -3.38 -17.25
N GLU A 52 4.93 -2.15 -17.08
CA GLU A 52 4.16 -1.45 -18.13
C GLU A 52 3.86 -0.02 -17.65
N ILE A 53 4.61 1.03 -18.02
CA ILE A 53 4.12 2.11 -18.92
C ILE A 53 5.22 3.20 -19.05
N TYR A 54 6.49 2.94 -18.70
CA TYR A 54 7.53 3.97 -18.85
C TYR A 54 8.92 3.46 -19.28
N ALA A 55 8.95 2.41 -20.11
CA ALA A 55 10.04 2.23 -21.05
C ALA A 55 9.60 2.82 -22.39
N GLY A 56 9.72 4.14 -22.53
CA GLY A 56 9.59 4.82 -23.81
C GLY A 56 8.15 5.05 -24.32
N ALA A 57 7.54 6.16 -23.93
CA ALA A 57 7.25 7.12 -24.99
C ALA A 57 8.63 7.75 -25.26
N GLU A 58 9.48 7.10 -26.08
CA GLU A 58 9.55 7.41 -27.50
C GLU A 58 9.30 8.92 -27.64
N ASP A 59 10.42 9.63 -27.65
CA ASP A 59 10.59 10.77 -28.50
C ASP A 59 10.71 10.23 -29.94
N PRO A 60 9.65 10.27 -30.77
CA PRO A 60 9.83 10.37 -32.19
C PRO A 60 9.49 11.81 -32.59
N GLU A 61 10.54 12.61 -32.71
CA GLU A 61 10.66 13.74 -33.63
C GLU A 61 9.77 14.96 -33.35
N LEU A 62 10.39 16.07 -32.92
CA LEU A 62 10.62 17.26 -33.77
C LEU A 62 11.79 18.11 -33.25
#